data_AF-A0AA35S327-F1
#
_entry.id   AF-A0AA35S327-F1
#
_cell.length_a   1.000
_cell.length_b   1.000
_cell.length_c   1.000
_cell.angle_alpha   90.00
_cell.angle_beta   90.00
_cell.angle_gamma   90.00
#
_symmetry.space_group_name_H-M   'P 1'
#
loop_
_entity.id
_entity.type
_entity.pdbx_description
1 polymer ?
#
loop_
_entity_poly.entity_id
_entity_poly.type
_entity_poly.pdbx_seq_one_letter_code
_entity_poly.pdbx_strand_id
1 'polypeptide(L)'
;MISLRAVRSLARALPRTAPLLPRAVAPSLSTQSHRYASGGPTSAEVSSILEQRIMGFSEKAQLEETGRVLTIGDGIARVYGLKNIQAEEMVEFSSGLKGMALNLEPDNVGVVVFGNDKLIKEGDVVKRTGAIVDVPVGRGILGRVVDALGNPIDGKGPLDTTQRARVGTKAPSIIPRISVREPMQSGIKAVDSLVPIGRGQRELIIGDRQTGKTAIAIDTIINQKRFNDGDDERKKLYTIYVAIGQKRSTVAQIVKRLSDSGRFFSPSSHSFSLSSLPFICRRPCPKLFVPPEPPQMP
;
A
#
# COMPACT_ATOMS: atom_id res chain seq x y z
N MET A 1 -74.38 41.69 -11.17
CA MET A 1 -74.71 42.07 -9.78
C MET A 1 -74.67 40.83 -8.90
N ILE A 2 -73.95 40.94 -7.79
CA ILE A 2 -73.62 39.88 -6.83
C ILE A 2 -74.89 39.40 -6.11
N SER A 3 -75.02 38.09 -5.89
CA SER A 3 -75.81 37.55 -4.78
C SER A 3 -75.17 36.27 -4.25
N LEU A 4 -74.66 36.35 -3.02
CA LEU A 4 -74.13 35.25 -2.22
C LEU A 4 -75.30 34.53 -1.53
N ARG A 5 -75.58 33.28 -1.92
CA ARG A 5 -76.30 32.32 -1.08
C ARG A 5 -75.80 30.89 -1.33
N ALA A 6 -75.29 30.32 -0.23
CA ALA A 6 -75.36 28.91 0.16
C ALA A 6 -74.62 27.87 -0.69
N VAL A 7 -74.03 26.88 -0.01
CA VAL A 7 -74.12 25.42 -0.28
C VAL A 7 -73.20 24.73 0.74
N ARG A 8 -73.80 24.13 1.79
CA ARG A 8 -73.99 22.66 2.02
C ARG A 8 -72.77 22.01 2.67
N SER A 9 -72.87 21.08 3.61
CA SER A 9 -74.00 20.42 4.28
C SER A 9 -73.43 19.54 5.39
N LEU A 10 -74.01 19.66 6.59
CA LEU A 10 -73.79 18.83 7.77
C LEU A 10 -74.74 17.64 7.76
N ALA A 11 -74.21 16.42 7.90
CA ALA A 11 -74.90 15.19 8.33
C ALA A 11 -73.82 14.10 8.48
N ARG A 12 -73.74 13.26 9.51
CA ARG A 12 -74.60 12.91 10.65
C ARG A 12 -73.72 12.17 11.66
N ALA A 13 -74.02 12.31 12.94
CA ALA A 13 -73.46 11.52 14.03
C ALA A 13 -74.19 10.15 14.18
N LEU A 14 -73.44 9.18 14.72
CA LEU A 14 -73.69 7.75 15.05
C LEU A 14 -74.83 7.52 16.11
N PRO A 15 -75.15 6.30 16.67
CA PRO A 15 -74.59 4.93 16.55
C PRO A 15 -75.61 3.73 16.57
N ARG A 16 -75.07 2.49 16.75
CA ARG A 16 -75.64 1.19 17.23
C ARG A 16 -76.06 0.19 16.12
N THR A 17 -75.76 -1.12 16.11
CA THR A 17 -75.16 -2.13 17.03
C THR A 17 -75.08 -3.46 16.25
N ALA A 18 -74.01 -4.26 16.36
CA ALA A 18 -74.02 -5.75 16.28
C ALA A 18 -72.62 -6.34 16.58
N PRO A 19 -72.50 -7.55 17.19
CA PRO A 19 -71.25 -8.06 17.77
C PRO A 19 -70.50 -9.13 16.94
N LEU A 20 -69.17 -9.13 17.12
CA LEU A 20 -68.20 -10.23 17.27
C LEU A 20 -68.37 -11.58 16.53
N LEU A 21 -67.45 -11.85 15.59
CA LEU A 21 -66.79 -13.15 15.39
C LEU A 21 -65.29 -12.91 15.10
N PRO A 22 -64.34 -13.64 15.72
CA PRO A 22 -62.92 -13.44 15.47
C PRO A 22 -62.50 -14.23 14.22
N ARG A 23 -62.11 -13.53 13.15
CA ARG A 23 -61.38 -14.14 12.03
C ARG A 23 -59.89 -14.09 12.37
N ALA A 24 -59.29 -15.26 12.52
CA ALA A 24 -57.89 -15.46 12.86
C ALA A 24 -56.98 -14.70 11.87
N VAL A 25 -56.14 -13.81 12.40
CA VAL A 25 -55.04 -13.20 11.66
C VAL A 25 -53.83 -14.12 11.83
N ALA A 26 -53.53 -14.91 10.80
CA ALA A 26 -52.24 -15.55 10.68
C ALA A 26 -51.18 -14.47 10.38
N PRO A 27 -50.04 -14.41 11.09
CA PRO A 27 -49.00 -13.46 10.77
C PRO A 27 -48.33 -13.86 9.45
N SER A 28 -48.41 -13.01 8.45
CA SER A 28 -47.58 -13.10 7.24
C SER A 28 -46.14 -12.70 7.60
N LEU A 29 -45.41 -13.67 8.16
CA LEU A 29 -43.95 -13.65 8.25
C LEU A 29 -43.38 -13.66 6.83
N SER A 30 -43.21 -12.47 6.27
CA SER A 30 -42.33 -12.25 5.13
C SER A 30 -40.91 -12.48 5.60
N THR A 31 -40.48 -13.74 5.53
CA THR A 31 -39.06 -14.10 5.64
C THR A 31 -38.35 -13.56 4.41
N GLN A 32 -37.90 -12.31 4.50
CA GLN A 32 -36.85 -11.81 3.62
C GLN A 32 -35.60 -12.64 3.92
N SER A 33 -35.40 -13.67 3.11
CA SER A 33 -34.14 -14.40 3.05
C SER A 33 -33.08 -13.42 2.53
N HIS A 34 -32.33 -12.83 3.47
CA HIS A 34 -31.05 -12.25 3.16
C HIS A 34 -30.17 -13.38 2.61
N ARG A 35 -30.14 -13.52 1.29
CA ARG A 35 -29.12 -14.29 0.59
C ARG A 35 -27.80 -13.57 0.85
N TYR A 36 -27.06 -14.04 1.84
CA TYR A 36 -25.63 -13.83 1.84
C TYR A 36 -25.10 -14.51 0.58
N ALA A 37 -24.67 -13.69 -0.39
CA ALA A 37 -23.80 -14.16 -1.45
C ALA A 37 -22.46 -14.51 -0.79
N SER A 38 -22.37 -15.69 -0.19
CA SER A 38 -21.09 -16.35 0.01
C SER A 38 -20.63 -16.77 -1.39
N GLY A 39 -19.78 -15.94 -2.00
CA GLY A 39 -18.91 -16.35 -3.09
C GLY A 39 -17.95 -17.42 -2.58
N GLY A 40 -18.46 -18.64 -2.41
CA GLY A 40 -17.64 -19.83 -2.35
C GLY A 40 -16.92 -19.99 -3.69
N PRO A 41 -15.74 -20.64 -3.70
CA PRO A 41 -15.05 -20.94 -4.95
C PRO A 41 -16.02 -21.67 -5.88
N THR A 42 -16.00 -21.31 -7.16
CA THR A 42 -16.88 -21.88 -8.18
C THR A 42 -16.77 -23.41 -8.15
N SER A 43 -17.92 -24.09 -8.06
CA SER A 43 -18.00 -25.55 -7.90
C SER A 43 -17.22 -26.34 -8.94
N ALA A 44 -16.93 -25.76 -10.11
CA ALA A 44 -16.22 -26.42 -11.20
C ALA A 44 -14.74 -26.72 -10.89
N GLU A 45 -14.05 -25.87 -10.14
CA GLU A 45 -12.62 -26.09 -9.84
C GLU A 45 -12.39 -26.96 -8.61
N VAL A 46 -13.27 -26.85 -7.59
CA VAL A 46 -13.24 -27.82 -6.49
C VAL A 46 -13.49 -29.22 -7.02
N SER A 47 -14.40 -29.37 -7.99
CA SER A 47 -14.62 -30.64 -8.69
C SER A 47 -13.39 -31.10 -9.48
N SER A 48 -12.73 -30.22 -10.24
CA SER A 48 -11.53 -30.60 -11.02
C SER A 48 -10.34 -30.99 -10.13
N ILE A 49 -10.17 -30.35 -8.98
CA ILE A 49 -9.18 -30.72 -7.97
C ILE A 49 -9.49 -32.10 -7.38
N LEU A 50 -10.77 -32.40 -7.12
CA LEU A 50 -11.20 -33.71 -6.62
C LEU A 50 -11.03 -34.81 -7.67
N GLU A 51 -11.37 -34.54 -8.92
CA GLU A 51 -11.14 -35.46 -10.05
C GLU A 51 -9.66 -35.81 -10.20
N GLN A 52 -8.76 -34.82 -10.16
CA GLN A 52 -7.31 -35.06 -10.22
C GLN A 52 -6.81 -35.93 -9.07
N ARG A 53 -7.36 -35.76 -7.86
CA ARG A 53 -7.02 -36.60 -6.71
C ARG A 53 -7.50 -38.05 -6.89
N ILE A 54 -8.65 -38.26 -7.50
CA ILE A 54 -9.20 -39.60 -7.79
C ILE A 54 -8.39 -40.29 -8.90
N MET A 55 -7.92 -39.55 -9.90
CA MET A 55 -7.10 -40.05 -11.01
C MET A 55 -5.65 -40.38 -10.60
N GLY A 56 -5.27 -40.17 -9.34
CA GLY A 56 -3.96 -40.58 -8.80
C GLY A 56 -2.78 -39.71 -9.22
N PHE A 57 -3.00 -38.63 -9.98
CA PHE A 57 -1.95 -37.74 -10.46
C PHE A 57 -1.67 -36.65 -9.40
N SER A 58 -0.90 -37.01 -8.38
CA SER A 58 -0.39 -36.02 -7.43
C SER A 58 1.09 -36.28 -7.15
N GLU A 59 1.96 -35.64 -7.93
CA GLU A 59 3.33 -35.39 -7.50
C GLU A 59 3.25 -34.42 -6.31
N LYS A 60 3.16 -34.97 -5.09
CA LYS A 60 3.02 -34.21 -3.84
C LYS A 60 4.10 -33.12 -3.70
N ALA A 61 5.29 -33.37 -4.22
CA ALA A 61 6.41 -32.43 -4.22
C ALA A 61 6.13 -31.14 -5.02
N GLN A 62 5.41 -31.22 -6.16
CA GLN A 62 5.12 -30.02 -6.96
C GLN A 62 4.13 -29.08 -6.27
N LEU A 63 3.16 -29.60 -5.50
CA LEU A 63 2.14 -28.80 -4.81
C LEU A 63 2.65 -28.10 -3.53
N GLU A 64 3.81 -28.49 -3.02
CA GLU A 64 4.42 -27.85 -1.86
C GLU A 64 5.06 -26.50 -2.22
N GLU A 65 5.65 -26.40 -3.42
CA GLU A 65 6.38 -25.23 -3.89
C GLU A 65 5.63 -24.43 -4.96
N THR A 66 4.68 -25.06 -5.66
CA THR A 66 3.87 -24.42 -6.69
C THR A 66 2.39 -24.47 -6.32
N GLY A 67 1.64 -23.46 -6.77
CA GLY A 67 0.20 -23.38 -6.62
C GLY A 67 -0.49 -23.00 -7.91
N ARG A 68 -1.81 -23.07 -7.91
CA ARG A 68 -2.66 -22.64 -9.03
C ARG A 68 -3.61 -21.54 -8.57
N VAL A 69 -3.74 -20.49 -9.38
CA VAL A 69 -4.72 -19.42 -9.11
C VAL A 69 -6.13 -20.00 -9.27
N LEU A 70 -6.96 -19.87 -8.23
CA LEU A 70 -8.37 -20.20 -8.28
C LEU A 70 -9.18 -19.02 -8.83
N THR A 71 -8.98 -17.85 -8.23
CA THR A 71 -9.73 -16.64 -8.58
C THR A 71 -8.82 -15.43 -8.47
N ILE A 72 -9.00 -14.47 -9.38
CA ILE A 72 -8.35 -13.16 -9.36
C ILE A 72 -9.42 -12.07 -9.35
N GLY A 73 -9.30 -11.10 -8.44
CA GLY A 73 -10.20 -9.95 -8.40
C GLY A 73 -9.63 -8.82 -7.56
N ASP A 74 -9.79 -7.58 -8.04
CA ASP A 74 -9.33 -6.35 -7.36
C ASP A 74 -7.84 -6.40 -6.92
N GLY A 75 -6.97 -7.03 -7.72
CA GLY A 75 -5.55 -7.20 -7.39
C GLY A 75 -5.25 -8.24 -6.29
N ILE A 76 -6.22 -9.07 -5.91
CA ILE A 76 -6.06 -10.16 -4.95
C ILE A 76 -6.27 -11.49 -5.68
N ALA A 77 -5.25 -12.35 -5.66
CA ALA A 77 -5.31 -13.71 -6.16
C ALA A 77 -5.52 -14.69 -5.01
N ARG A 78 -6.45 -15.63 -5.17
CA ARG A 78 -6.56 -16.81 -4.30
C ARG A 78 -5.84 -17.95 -4.97
N VAL A 79 -4.88 -18.54 -4.27
CA VAL A 79 -4.02 -19.59 -4.82
C VAL A 79 -4.22 -20.87 -4.03
N TYR A 80 -4.45 -21.97 -4.73
CA TYR A 80 -4.49 -23.31 -4.17
C TYR A 80 -3.10 -23.95 -4.20
N GLY A 81 -2.70 -24.62 -3.12
CA GLY A 81 -1.37 -25.22 -2.98
C GLY A 81 -0.46 -24.37 -2.11
N LEU A 82 0.84 -24.27 -2.48
CA LEU A 82 1.83 -23.47 -1.75
C LEU A 82 1.90 -23.81 -0.25
N LYS A 83 1.84 -25.10 0.11
CA LYS A 83 1.72 -25.53 1.52
C LYS A 83 2.85 -25.03 2.42
N ASN A 84 4.05 -24.85 1.86
CA ASN A 84 5.24 -24.46 2.62
C ASN A 84 5.47 -22.93 2.61
N ILE A 85 4.54 -22.13 2.08
CA ILE A 85 4.70 -20.67 2.01
C ILE A 85 4.68 -20.03 3.39
N GLN A 86 5.48 -18.98 3.56
CA GLN A 86 5.51 -18.15 4.75
C GLN A 86 4.64 -16.92 4.59
N ALA A 87 4.18 -16.36 5.72
CA ALA A 87 3.53 -15.06 5.70
C ALA A 87 4.54 -13.99 5.23
N GLU A 88 4.07 -13.03 4.43
CA GLU A 88 4.90 -11.98 3.83
C GLU A 88 5.99 -12.50 2.88
N GLU A 89 5.83 -13.72 2.36
CA GLU A 89 6.71 -14.27 1.34
C GLU A 89 6.35 -13.73 -0.05
N MET A 90 7.38 -13.50 -0.87
CA MET A 90 7.20 -13.16 -2.28
C MET A 90 6.82 -14.39 -3.10
N VAL A 91 5.93 -14.17 -4.06
CA VAL A 91 5.57 -15.16 -5.06
C VAL A 91 5.70 -14.57 -6.46
N GLU A 92 5.89 -15.46 -7.43
CA GLU A 92 6.00 -15.12 -8.84
C GLU A 92 4.92 -15.88 -9.62
N PHE A 93 4.13 -15.12 -10.39
CA PHE A 93 3.13 -15.66 -11.29
C PHE A 93 3.79 -16.06 -12.61
N SER A 94 3.19 -17.03 -13.32
CA SER A 94 3.66 -17.44 -14.65
C SER A 94 3.81 -16.28 -15.65
N SER A 95 3.02 -15.21 -15.49
CA SER A 95 3.08 -13.97 -16.28
C SER A 95 4.30 -13.08 -15.96
N GLY A 96 5.16 -13.48 -15.02
CA GLY A 96 6.33 -12.69 -14.55
C GLY A 96 5.97 -11.57 -13.57
N LEU A 97 4.69 -11.44 -13.21
CA LEU A 97 4.26 -10.54 -12.15
C LEU A 97 4.66 -11.10 -10.79
N LYS A 98 4.90 -10.21 -9.84
CA LYS A 98 5.22 -10.57 -8.47
C LYS A 98 4.01 -10.35 -7.58
N GLY A 99 3.93 -11.08 -6.48
CA GLY A 99 2.95 -10.86 -5.44
C GLY A 99 3.53 -11.14 -4.06
N MET A 100 2.72 -10.86 -3.04
CA MET A 100 3.06 -11.14 -1.65
C MET A 100 1.92 -11.90 -0.98
N ALA A 101 2.25 -12.99 -0.31
CA ALA A 101 1.29 -13.74 0.51
C ALA A 101 0.96 -12.96 1.78
N LEU A 102 -0.32 -12.60 1.94
CA LEU A 102 -0.83 -11.90 3.12
C LEU A 102 -1.63 -12.81 4.03
N ASN A 103 -2.56 -13.58 3.46
CA ASN A 103 -3.46 -14.42 4.23
C ASN A 103 -3.17 -15.90 3.95
N LEU A 104 -2.98 -16.69 5.00
CA LEU A 104 -2.75 -18.12 4.92
C LEU A 104 -3.99 -18.83 5.47
N GLU A 105 -4.84 -19.33 4.59
CA GLU A 105 -6.00 -20.14 4.97
C GLU A 105 -5.64 -21.64 4.88
N PRO A 106 -6.39 -22.54 5.53
CA PRO A 106 -6.10 -23.98 5.47
C PRO A 106 -6.14 -24.55 4.04
N ASP A 107 -7.01 -23.99 3.20
CA ASP A 107 -7.31 -24.52 1.87
C ASP A 107 -6.75 -23.66 0.72
N ASN A 108 -6.42 -22.38 0.99
CA ASN A 108 -5.94 -21.44 -0.01
C ASN A 108 -5.01 -20.38 0.60
N VAL A 109 -4.31 -19.66 -0.27
CA VAL A 109 -3.43 -18.56 0.10
C VAL A 109 -3.90 -17.29 -0.61
N GLY A 110 -4.11 -16.23 0.15
CA GLY A 110 -4.42 -14.89 -0.35
C GLY A 110 -3.14 -14.14 -0.70
N VAL A 111 -2.94 -13.90 -1.99
CA VAL A 111 -1.78 -13.19 -2.54
C VAL A 111 -2.21 -11.83 -3.09
N VAL A 112 -1.55 -10.76 -2.65
CA VAL A 112 -1.70 -9.44 -3.28
C VAL A 112 -0.76 -9.36 -4.47
N VAL A 113 -1.31 -9.00 -5.63
CA VAL A 113 -0.58 -8.88 -6.89
C VAL A 113 0.06 -7.50 -6.98
N PHE A 114 1.35 -7.46 -7.30
CA PHE A 114 2.06 -6.24 -7.65
C PHE A 114 2.05 -6.05 -9.16
N GLY A 115 1.21 -5.12 -9.63
CA GLY A 115 1.13 -4.76 -11.05
C GLY A 115 -0.30 -4.82 -11.58
N ASN A 116 -0.43 -5.19 -12.85
CA ASN A 116 -1.71 -5.26 -13.55
C ASN A 116 -2.31 -6.66 -13.42
N ASP A 117 -3.41 -6.77 -12.69
CA ASP A 117 -4.13 -8.03 -12.43
C ASP A 117 -4.69 -8.69 -13.70
N LYS A 118 -4.96 -7.92 -14.75
CA LYS A 118 -5.48 -8.41 -16.04
C LYS A 118 -4.60 -9.44 -16.76
N LEU A 119 -3.32 -9.51 -16.39
CA LEU A 119 -2.36 -10.44 -16.99
C LEU A 119 -2.38 -11.82 -16.31
N ILE A 120 -3.11 -11.95 -15.20
CA ILE A 120 -3.24 -13.19 -14.45
C ILE A 120 -4.62 -13.78 -14.74
N LYS A 121 -4.67 -15.09 -14.96
CA LYS A 121 -5.89 -15.84 -15.21
C LYS A 121 -6.06 -16.95 -14.18
N GLU A 122 -7.29 -17.43 -14.07
CA GLU A 122 -7.61 -18.64 -13.32
C GLU A 122 -6.86 -19.83 -13.93
N GLY A 123 -6.32 -20.70 -13.08
CA GLY A 123 -5.46 -21.82 -13.46
C GLY A 123 -3.97 -21.48 -13.61
N ASP A 124 -3.56 -20.22 -13.57
CA ASP A 124 -2.16 -19.84 -13.71
C ASP A 124 -1.29 -20.44 -12.59
N VAL A 125 -0.07 -20.85 -12.95
CA VAL A 125 0.89 -21.39 -11.98
C VAL A 125 1.56 -20.25 -11.22
N VAL A 126 1.62 -20.40 -9.90
CA VAL A 126 2.31 -19.51 -8.97
C VAL A 126 3.45 -20.27 -8.33
N LYS A 127 4.63 -19.65 -8.30
CA LYS A 127 5.82 -20.20 -7.67
C LYS A 127 6.21 -19.34 -6.48
N ARG A 128 6.60 -19.97 -5.38
CA ARG A 128 7.20 -19.25 -4.26
C ARG A 128 8.66 -18.90 -4.56
N THR A 129 9.16 -17.81 -3.99
CA THR A 129 10.58 -17.44 -4.13
C THR A 129 11.45 -17.91 -2.96
N GLY A 130 10.85 -18.34 -1.84
CA GLY A 130 11.57 -18.74 -0.63
C GLY A 130 12.10 -17.57 0.20
N ALA A 131 11.84 -16.33 -0.22
CA ALA A 131 12.31 -15.12 0.44
C ALA A 131 11.14 -14.23 0.87
N ILE A 132 11.18 -13.81 2.14
CA ILE A 132 10.35 -12.72 2.65
C ILE A 132 10.66 -11.46 1.84
N VAL A 133 9.65 -10.60 1.63
CA VAL A 133 9.78 -9.37 0.83
C VAL A 133 11.04 -8.59 1.18
N ASP A 134 11.92 -8.49 0.18
CA ASP A 134 13.19 -7.81 0.27
C ASP A 134 13.38 -6.85 -0.91
N VAL A 135 14.18 -5.82 -0.68
CA VAL A 135 14.47 -4.77 -1.66
C VAL A 135 15.97 -4.55 -1.75
N PRO A 136 16.50 -4.22 -2.94
CA PRO A 136 17.91 -3.82 -3.07
C PRO A 136 18.17 -2.57 -2.22
N VAL A 137 19.29 -2.57 -1.50
CA VAL A 137 19.74 -1.45 -0.67
C VAL A 137 21.21 -1.17 -0.91
N GLY A 138 21.58 0.12 -0.97
CA GLY A 138 22.97 0.50 -1.12
C GLY A 138 23.14 1.92 -1.63
N ARG A 139 24.40 2.36 -1.69
CA ARG A 139 24.75 3.71 -2.20
C ARG A 139 24.48 3.85 -3.70
N GLY A 140 24.37 2.76 -4.46
CA GLY A 140 24.04 2.78 -5.90
C GLY A 140 22.61 3.25 -6.23
N ILE A 141 21.74 3.40 -5.22
CA ILE A 141 20.35 3.88 -5.39
C ILE A 141 20.28 5.41 -5.34
N LEU A 142 21.33 6.06 -4.85
CA LEU A 142 21.41 7.50 -4.74
C LEU A 142 21.33 8.14 -6.13
N GLY A 143 20.42 9.10 -6.34
CA GLY A 143 20.21 9.78 -7.62
C GLY A 143 19.36 8.99 -8.63
N ARG A 144 18.78 7.87 -8.20
CA ARG A 144 17.90 7.01 -9.02
C ARG A 144 16.44 7.18 -8.60
N VAL A 145 15.53 6.99 -9.57
CA VAL A 145 14.10 6.79 -9.26
C VAL A 145 13.79 5.31 -9.30
N VAL A 146 13.26 4.78 -8.20
CA VAL A 146 12.95 3.36 -8.05
C VAL A 146 11.46 3.15 -7.75
N ASP A 147 10.96 1.97 -8.10
CA ASP A 147 9.65 1.50 -7.67
C ASP A 147 9.71 0.94 -6.23
N ALA A 148 8.56 0.61 -5.65
CA ALA A 148 8.43 0.01 -4.33
C ALA A 148 9.21 -1.30 -4.15
N LEU A 149 9.38 -2.07 -5.23
CA LEU A 149 10.17 -3.30 -5.25
C LEU A 149 11.67 -3.06 -5.50
N GLY A 150 12.09 -1.80 -5.65
CA GLY A 150 13.46 -1.40 -5.91
C GLY A 150 13.91 -1.50 -7.37
N ASN A 151 12.97 -1.69 -8.31
CA ASN A 151 13.28 -1.67 -9.74
C ASN A 151 13.47 -0.22 -10.23
N PRO A 152 14.51 0.10 -11.02
CA PRO A 152 14.70 1.46 -11.53
C PRO A 152 13.63 1.81 -12.58
N ILE A 153 13.05 3.00 -12.48
CA ILE A 153 12.03 3.53 -13.41
C ILE A 153 12.49 4.80 -14.14
N ASP A 154 13.75 5.19 -13.96
CA ASP A 154 14.34 6.41 -14.52
C ASP A 154 14.94 6.24 -15.93
N GLY A 155 14.97 5.01 -16.46
CA GLY A 155 15.53 4.72 -17.78
C GLY A 155 17.06 4.82 -17.86
N LYS A 156 17.76 4.99 -16.73
CA LYS A 156 19.23 5.11 -16.67
C LYS A 156 19.98 3.77 -16.61
N GLY A 157 19.31 2.65 -16.92
CA GLY A 157 19.88 1.30 -16.84
C GLY A 157 19.65 0.60 -15.49
N PRO A 158 20.30 -0.56 -15.24
CA PRO A 158 20.17 -1.31 -13.98
C PRO A 158 20.81 -0.57 -12.78
N LEU A 159 20.61 -1.08 -11.57
CA LEU A 159 21.20 -0.56 -10.34
C LEU A 159 22.51 -1.31 -10.02
N ASP A 160 23.57 -0.58 -9.67
CA ASP A 160 24.86 -1.14 -9.26
C ASP A 160 24.86 -1.54 -7.77
N THR A 161 23.90 -2.38 -7.36
CA THR A 161 23.69 -2.73 -5.95
C THR A 161 23.58 -4.23 -5.77
N THR A 162 24.46 -4.80 -4.94
CA THR A 162 24.52 -6.24 -4.65
C THR A 162 23.77 -6.64 -3.37
N GLN A 163 23.55 -5.70 -2.45
CA GLN A 163 22.93 -6.00 -1.17
C GLN A 163 21.40 -5.89 -1.23
N ARG A 164 20.71 -6.81 -0.56
CA ARG A 164 19.25 -6.81 -0.39
C ARG A 164 18.92 -6.82 1.10
N ALA A 165 17.88 -6.09 1.50
CA ALA A 165 17.40 -6.04 2.88
C ALA A 165 15.90 -6.33 2.94
N ARG A 166 15.49 -7.04 3.99
CA ARG A 166 14.08 -7.34 4.27
C ARG A 166 13.34 -6.09 4.72
N VAL A 167 12.14 -5.89 4.18
CA VAL A 167 11.31 -4.71 4.49
C VAL A 167 10.81 -4.75 5.94
N GLY A 168 10.43 -5.94 6.43
CA GLY A 168 9.88 -6.18 7.76
C GLY A 168 10.90 -6.33 8.90
N THR A 169 11.99 -5.55 8.92
CA THR A 169 13.00 -5.66 9.98
C THR A 169 12.54 -4.96 11.27
N LYS A 170 12.73 -5.60 12.42
CA LYS A 170 12.35 -5.03 13.72
C LYS A 170 13.18 -3.78 14.02
N ALA A 171 12.52 -2.73 14.52
CA ALA A 171 13.19 -1.51 14.93
C ALA A 171 14.14 -1.74 16.13
N PRO A 172 15.20 -0.93 16.28
CA PRO A 172 16.10 -1.01 17.44
C PRO A 172 15.35 -0.85 18.76
N SER A 173 15.78 -1.62 19.77
CA SER A 173 15.27 -1.55 21.15
C SER A 173 15.66 -0.23 21.84
N ILE A 174 15.38 -0.07 23.13
CA ILE A 174 15.63 1.19 23.86
C ILE A 174 17.13 1.42 24.09
N ILE A 175 17.87 0.37 24.49
CA ILE A 175 19.29 0.44 24.86
C ILE A 175 20.20 1.03 23.77
N PRO A 176 20.11 0.66 22.47
CA PRO A 176 20.97 1.22 21.44
C PRO A 176 20.64 2.67 21.05
N ARG A 177 19.59 3.28 21.60
CA ARG A 177 19.19 4.65 21.25
C ARG A 177 19.94 5.66 22.09
N ILE A 178 20.30 6.77 21.45
CA ILE A 178 20.92 7.92 22.10
C ILE A 178 19.97 9.10 21.96
N SER A 179 19.94 9.98 22.96
CA SER A 179 19.18 11.23 22.87
C SER A 179 19.65 12.06 21.68
N VAL A 180 18.70 12.64 20.96
CA VAL A 180 18.97 13.48 19.79
C VAL A 180 19.68 14.76 20.24
N ARG A 181 20.91 14.97 19.75
CA ARG A 181 21.74 16.15 20.05
C ARG A 181 22.17 16.94 18.82
N GLU A 182 22.04 16.35 17.65
CA GLU A 182 22.47 16.97 16.39
C GLU A 182 21.27 17.61 15.68
N PRO A 183 21.34 18.91 15.32
CA PRO A 183 20.27 19.58 14.61
C PRO A 183 20.24 19.17 13.12
N MET A 184 19.05 19.20 12.53
CA MET A 184 18.82 19.13 11.10
C MET A 184 18.23 20.46 10.64
N GLN A 185 18.99 21.21 9.85
CA GLN A 185 18.59 22.56 9.43
C GLN A 185 17.68 22.49 8.21
N SER A 186 16.44 22.95 8.33
CA SER A 186 15.50 22.98 7.21
C SER A 186 15.77 24.12 6.22
N GLY A 187 16.39 25.21 6.68
CA GLY A 187 16.60 26.43 5.89
C GLY A 187 15.37 27.34 5.89
N ILE A 188 14.33 26.99 6.64
CA ILE A 188 13.09 27.75 6.78
C ILE A 188 13.11 28.42 8.15
N LYS A 189 13.20 29.75 8.19
CA LYS A 189 13.31 30.52 9.44
C LYS A 189 12.20 30.18 10.45
N ALA A 190 10.97 30.04 9.97
CA ALA A 190 9.84 29.72 10.84
C ALA A 190 9.98 28.34 11.50
N VAL A 191 10.50 27.35 10.77
CA VAL A 191 10.69 25.98 11.29
C VAL A 191 11.92 25.95 12.18
N ASP A 192 13.06 26.42 11.72
CA ASP A 192 14.33 26.33 12.45
C ASP A 192 14.33 27.15 13.75
N SER A 193 13.56 28.24 13.83
CA SER A 193 13.46 29.06 15.04
C SER A 193 12.38 28.60 16.03
N LEU A 194 11.21 28.16 15.55
CA LEU A 194 10.06 27.84 16.42
C LEU A 194 9.95 26.35 16.75
N VAL A 195 10.27 25.49 15.78
CA VAL A 195 10.11 24.03 15.87
C VAL A 195 11.37 23.36 15.33
N PRO A 196 12.52 23.47 16.05
CA PRO A 196 13.77 22.90 15.58
C PRO A 196 13.67 21.38 15.48
N ILE A 197 14.20 20.83 14.40
CA ILE A 197 14.17 19.38 14.12
C ILE A 197 15.57 18.81 14.37
N GLY A 198 15.65 17.73 15.15
CA GLY A 198 16.90 16.99 15.38
C GLY A 198 17.06 15.74 14.51
N ARG A 199 18.29 15.27 14.33
CA ARG A 199 18.61 14.02 13.61
C ARG A 199 18.14 12.80 14.41
N GLY A 200 17.29 11.97 13.81
CA GLY A 200 16.64 10.84 14.49
C GLY A 200 15.29 11.18 15.12
N GLN A 201 14.81 12.42 14.98
CA GLN A 201 13.46 12.85 15.35
C GLN A 201 12.45 12.50 14.24
N ARG A 202 11.18 12.34 14.63
CA ARG A 202 10.05 12.20 13.71
C ARG A 202 9.19 13.45 13.81
N GLU A 203 9.12 14.21 12.72
CA GLU A 203 8.34 15.45 12.66
C GLU A 203 7.15 15.29 11.70
N LEU A 204 5.97 15.72 12.12
CA LEU A 204 4.74 15.59 11.34
C LEU A 204 4.42 16.91 10.61
N ILE A 205 4.39 16.88 9.28
CA ILE A 205 3.90 17.99 8.46
C ILE A 205 2.43 17.77 8.14
N ILE A 206 1.54 18.52 8.81
CA ILE A 206 0.09 18.45 8.65
C ILE A 206 -0.48 19.77 8.11
N GLY A 207 -1.62 19.71 7.42
CA GLY A 207 -2.32 20.87 6.89
C GLY A 207 -3.28 20.50 5.75
N ASP A 208 -4.02 21.47 5.24
CA ASP A 208 -4.99 21.28 4.17
C ASP A 208 -4.37 21.12 2.78
N ARG A 209 -5.19 20.83 1.78
CA ARG A 209 -4.74 20.76 0.39
C ARG A 209 -4.10 22.10 -0.01
N GLN A 210 -3.01 22.03 -0.78
CA GLN A 210 -2.30 23.21 -1.32
C GLN A 210 -1.67 24.16 -0.27
N THR A 211 -1.52 23.76 0.99
CA THR A 211 -0.86 24.59 2.03
C THR A 211 0.68 24.52 2.03
N GLY A 212 1.31 24.14 0.91
CA GLY A 212 2.77 24.11 0.82
C GLY A 212 3.49 22.95 1.54
N LYS A 213 2.78 21.92 2.03
CA LYS A 213 3.40 20.75 2.70
C LYS A 213 4.56 20.13 1.90
N THR A 214 4.36 19.97 0.60
CA THR A 214 5.36 19.40 -0.31
C THR A 214 6.53 20.37 -0.54
N ALA A 215 6.26 21.68 -0.58
CA ALA A 215 7.30 22.70 -0.75
C ALA A 215 8.26 22.70 0.44
N ILE A 216 7.73 22.70 1.67
CA ILE A 216 8.53 22.63 2.91
C ILE A 216 9.49 21.43 2.87
N ALA A 217 8.98 20.25 2.48
CA ALA A 217 9.79 19.04 2.39
C ALA A 217 10.88 19.13 1.31
N ILE A 218 10.54 19.64 0.12
CA ILE A 218 11.49 19.77 -1.00
C ILE A 218 12.55 20.82 -0.70
N ASP A 219 12.17 21.96 -0.12
CA ASP A 219 13.11 23.03 0.25
C ASP A 219 14.09 22.55 1.33
N THR A 220 13.59 21.77 2.30
CA THR A 220 14.42 21.10 3.30
C THR A 220 15.45 20.17 2.65
N ILE A 221 15.04 19.40 1.63
CA ILE A 221 15.93 18.51 0.86
C ILE A 221 17.01 19.34 0.13
N ILE A 222 16.62 20.44 -0.52
CA ILE A 222 17.52 21.30 -1.28
C ILE A 222 18.54 21.99 -0.35
N ASN A 223 18.12 22.44 0.83
CA ASN A 223 19.00 23.11 1.79
C ASN A 223 20.18 22.23 2.23
N GLN A 224 20.00 20.90 2.28
CA GLN A 224 21.06 19.97 2.68
C GLN A 224 22.25 19.94 1.72
N LYS A 225 22.12 20.49 0.51
CA LYS A 225 23.22 20.58 -0.45
C LYS A 225 24.45 21.27 0.15
N ARG A 226 24.24 22.35 0.91
CA ARG A 226 25.32 23.15 1.52
C ARG A 226 26.21 22.33 2.46
N PHE A 227 25.64 21.35 3.15
CA PHE A 227 26.37 20.47 4.06
C PHE A 227 26.99 19.26 3.34
N ASN A 228 26.38 18.84 2.22
CA ASN A 228 26.87 17.70 1.43
C ASN A 228 28.05 18.06 0.53
N ASP A 229 28.14 19.31 0.08
CA ASP A 229 29.24 19.82 -0.74
C ASP A 229 30.54 20.05 0.08
N GLY A 230 30.45 20.01 1.41
CA GLY A 230 31.60 20.11 2.31
C GLY A 230 32.34 18.78 2.52
N ASP A 231 33.56 18.88 3.07
CA ASP A 231 34.42 17.72 3.30
C ASP A 231 34.01 16.88 4.52
N ASP A 232 33.29 17.48 5.48
CA ASP A 232 32.89 16.84 6.73
C ASP A 232 31.83 15.74 6.53
N GLU A 233 32.23 14.46 6.58
CA GLU A 233 31.29 13.34 6.44
C GLU A 233 30.19 13.32 7.50
N ARG A 234 30.50 13.68 8.75
CA ARG A 234 29.52 13.72 9.85
C ARG A 234 28.37 14.70 9.61
N LYS A 235 28.59 15.72 8.80
CA LYS A 235 27.54 16.73 8.49
C LYS A 235 26.70 16.33 7.29
N LYS A 236 27.12 15.34 6.49
CA LYS A 236 26.40 14.90 5.29
C LYS A 236 25.06 14.27 5.67
N LEU A 237 24.06 14.54 4.83
CA LEU A 237 22.70 14.03 4.98
C LEU A 237 22.21 13.47 3.64
N TYR A 238 21.94 12.17 3.65
CA TYR A 238 21.25 11.46 2.58
C TYR A 238 19.75 11.64 2.73
N THR A 239 19.06 11.88 1.62
CA THR A 239 17.61 12.08 1.68
C THR A 239 16.88 11.16 0.73
N ILE A 240 15.79 10.60 1.25
CA ILE A 240 14.88 9.70 0.54
C ILE A 240 13.52 10.38 0.51
N TYR A 241 12.89 10.42 -0.65
CA TYR A 241 11.52 10.92 -0.78
C TYR A 241 10.61 9.83 -1.33
N VAL A 242 9.59 9.50 -0.55
CA VAL A 242 8.63 8.46 -0.90
C VAL A 242 7.36 9.12 -1.39
N ALA A 243 7.06 8.96 -2.68
CA ALA A 243 5.85 9.48 -3.31
C ALA A 243 4.75 8.41 -3.30
N ILE A 244 3.72 8.61 -2.47
CA ILE A 244 2.58 7.69 -2.33
C ILE A 244 1.34 8.33 -2.95
N GLY A 245 0.73 7.66 -3.93
CA GLY A 245 -0.54 8.08 -4.52
C GLY A 245 -0.47 9.42 -5.29
N GLN A 246 0.72 9.85 -5.70
CA GLN A 246 0.91 11.08 -6.47
C GLN A 246 0.77 10.84 -7.97
N LYS A 247 0.36 11.88 -8.70
CA LYS A 247 0.35 11.84 -10.17
C LYS A 247 1.78 11.72 -10.69
N ARG A 248 2.00 10.91 -11.73
CA ARG A 248 3.32 10.74 -12.37
C ARG A 248 3.93 12.07 -12.82
N SER A 249 3.12 12.99 -13.35
CA SER A 249 3.57 14.32 -13.75
C SER A 249 4.11 15.16 -12.59
N THR A 250 3.46 15.10 -11.42
CA THR A 250 3.93 15.78 -10.21
C THR A 250 5.27 15.21 -9.74
N VAL A 251 5.42 13.89 -9.76
CA VAL A 251 6.70 13.24 -9.42
C VAL A 251 7.81 13.68 -10.39
N ALA A 252 7.53 13.68 -11.69
CA ALA A 252 8.48 14.13 -12.71
C ALA A 252 8.90 15.60 -12.51
N GLN A 253 7.96 16.48 -12.14
CA GLN A 253 8.26 17.87 -11.80
C GLN A 253 9.17 17.98 -10.57
N ILE A 254 8.95 17.18 -9.53
CA ILE A 254 9.80 17.15 -8.34
C ILE A 254 11.21 16.68 -8.71
N VAL A 255 11.33 15.58 -9.46
CA VAL A 255 12.62 15.07 -9.95
C VAL A 255 13.35 16.12 -10.78
N LYS A 256 12.63 16.83 -11.67
CA LYS A 256 13.20 17.93 -12.45
C LYS A 256 13.70 19.07 -11.55
N ARG A 257 12.89 19.54 -10.60
CA ARG A 257 13.29 20.60 -9.63
C ARG A 257 14.53 20.22 -8.82
N LEU A 258 14.61 18.96 -8.40
CA LEU A 258 15.77 18.44 -7.67
C LEU A 258 17.00 18.23 -8.57
N SER A 259 16.79 17.97 -9.86
CA SER A 259 17.86 17.92 -10.87
C SER A 259 18.41 19.32 -11.16
N ASP A 260 17.52 20.30 -11.38
CA ASP A 260 17.87 21.70 -11.68
C ASP A 260 18.64 22.37 -10.54
N SER A 261 18.35 21.99 -9.29
CA SER A 261 19.09 22.43 -8.09
C SER A 261 20.42 21.70 -7.87
N GLY A 262 20.71 20.68 -8.69
CA GLY A 262 21.96 19.91 -8.68
C GLY A 262 22.00 18.73 -7.70
N ARG A 263 20.85 18.22 -7.21
CA ARG A 263 20.78 17.13 -6.22
C ARG A 263 20.48 15.74 -6.81
N PHE A 264 20.06 15.68 -8.07
CA PHE A 264 19.72 14.42 -8.74
C PHE A 264 20.88 13.82 -9.56
N PHE A 265 21.85 14.63 -9.97
CA PHE A 265 22.91 14.22 -10.89
C PHE A 265 24.24 14.90 -10.56
N SER A 266 24.92 14.43 -9.51
CA SER A 266 26.36 14.63 -9.44
C SER A 266 27.03 13.35 -8.91
N PRO A 267 28.05 12.82 -9.62
CA PRO A 267 28.71 11.55 -9.31
C PRO A 267 29.52 11.60 -8.00
N SER A 268 29.77 12.78 -7.44
CA SER A 268 30.49 13.00 -6.18
C SER A 268 29.59 13.44 -5.02
N SER A 269 28.30 13.74 -5.27
CA SER A 269 27.38 14.22 -4.25
C SER A 269 26.24 13.23 -4.00
N HIS A 270 26.47 12.33 -3.05
CA HIS A 270 25.51 11.72 -2.11
C HIS A 270 24.04 12.06 -2.39
N SER A 271 23.47 11.35 -3.34
CA SER A 271 22.32 11.75 -4.14
C SER A 271 20.98 11.18 -3.67
N PHE A 272 19.90 11.84 -4.07
CA PHE A 272 18.55 11.61 -3.60
C PHE A 272 17.89 10.40 -4.26
N SER A 273 17.25 9.51 -3.50
CA SER A 273 16.44 8.43 -4.08
C SER A 273 14.94 8.71 -3.93
N LEU A 274 14.21 8.53 -5.02
CA LEU A 274 12.76 8.69 -5.03
C LEU A 274 12.10 7.35 -5.27
N SER A 275 11.26 6.91 -4.32
CA SER A 275 10.44 5.71 -4.50
C SER A 275 9.00 6.12 -4.80
N SER A 276 8.47 5.63 -5.93
CA SER A 276 7.06 5.82 -6.27
C SER A 276 6.29 4.54 -5.99
N LEU A 277 5.23 4.61 -5.19
CA LEU A 277 4.32 3.49 -4.96
C LEU A 277 3.10 3.64 -5.88
N PRO A 278 2.85 2.70 -6.82
CA PRO A 278 1.54 2.58 -7.44
C PRO A 278 0.53 2.08 -6.40
N PHE A 279 -0.24 3.03 -5.86
CA PHE A 279 -1.58 2.85 -5.31
C PHE A 279 -1.86 1.63 -4.39
N ILE A 280 -1.13 1.48 -3.28
CA ILE A 280 -1.58 0.68 -2.12
C ILE A 280 -1.25 1.44 -0.82
N CYS A 281 -2.03 2.48 -0.49
CA CYS A 281 -2.23 2.91 0.90
C CYS A 281 -3.37 3.94 0.99
N ARG A 282 -4.53 3.56 1.53
CA ARG A 282 -5.62 4.48 1.88
C ARG A 282 -5.43 5.12 3.27
N ARG A 283 -4.22 5.54 3.64
CA ARG A 283 -4.00 6.41 4.82
C ARG A 283 -2.94 7.48 4.52
N PRO A 284 -3.14 8.73 4.96
CA PRO A 284 -2.20 9.81 4.72
C PRO A 284 -0.99 9.65 5.63
N CYS A 285 0.21 9.52 5.07
CA CYS A 285 1.47 9.68 5.81
C CYS A 285 2.59 10.10 4.85
N PRO A 286 2.94 11.40 4.76
CA PRO A 286 4.29 11.78 4.36
C PRO A 286 5.18 11.64 5.60
N LYS A 287 5.79 10.46 5.80
CA LYS A 287 6.86 10.31 6.79
C LYS A 287 8.18 10.63 6.10
N LEU A 288 8.78 11.77 6.44
CA LEU A 288 10.18 12.02 6.12
C LEU A 288 11.00 11.07 6.99
N PHE A 289 11.52 10.00 6.39
CA PHE A 289 12.38 9.04 7.06
C PHE A 289 13.83 9.39 6.73
N VAL A 290 14.56 9.90 7.73
CA VAL A 290 16.02 9.98 7.66
C VAL A 290 16.55 8.63 8.15
N PRO A 291 17.17 7.80 7.28
CA PRO A 291 17.70 6.53 7.72
C PRO A 291 18.84 6.76 8.74
N PRO A 292 18.91 5.97 9.83
CA PRO A 292 20.10 5.96 10.67
C PRO A 292 21.29 5.37 9.88
N GLU A 293 22.49 5.89 10.11
CA GLU A 293 23.72 5.31 9.58
C GLU A 293 23.85 3.82 10.01
N PRO A 294 24.44 2.96 9.17
CA PRO A 294 24.86 1.65 9.63
C PRO A 294 25.91 1.84 10.75
N PRO A 295 25.88 1.03 11.82
CA PRO A 295 26.90 1.09 12.85
C PRO A 295 28.26 0.80 12.20
N GLN A 296 29.16 1.78 12.25
CA GLN A 296 30.58 1.52 12.04
C GLN A 296 31.00 0.62 13.21
N MET A 297 31.17 -0.67 12.94
CA MET A 297 31.87 -1.54 13.88
C MET A 297 33.34 -1.10 13.92
N PRO A 298 33.96 -1.04 15.11
CA PRO A 298 35.39 -0.78 15.25
C PRO A 298 36.25 -1.88 14.61
#